data_AF-J7S8L5-F1
#
_entry.id   AF-J7S8L5-F1
#
_cell.length_a   1.000
_cell.length_b   1.000
_cell.length_c   1.000
_cell.angle_alpha   90.00
_cell.angle_beta   90.00
_cell.angle_gamma   90.00
#
_symmetry.space_group_name_H-M   'P 1'
#
loop_
_entity.id
_entity.type
_entity.pdbx_description
1 polymer ?
#
loop_
_entity_poly.entity_id
_entity_poly.type
_entity_poly.pdbx_seq_one_letter_code
_entity_poly.pdbx_strand_id
1 'polypeptide(L)'
;MTIKATIVGALACQRNSFLFDGFRTTVLSCVEDSKTKRDNDKHDYLIELQDTILFPQGGGQPTDTGYLNVLADGDNIKETVKVSSVTRNGLHAIHHVNEYVEPGTAVSVIVDKEKRLDYMQQHTGQHLLSAILEQKPYELKTLSWAMGGIPTAKKPQLEPFDYFNYIEIGRALSPQEIEDITETANNYISINPLPISVFERAPDKHEEVDTSKIPDDYNLERGVLRTIHIGELDSNPCCGTHLNTTGQIESVCILPNQTSVRGTNSRLLFMCGSRVRNFAKTSSDIITSCKTALSCTETAIPDKIAKLKDQLQQSNKREQFWIKELAPIEASRLATCLSKTGKAYISKDAFGSLEFLLQVYKELTPLLETAPSNYQVVLCGREKNQMGSLLIVSDSGDTISAVAKDISGLVKNVKGGGGKKGGKWQGKITNFSDAEWIALLGYLEQTTV
;
A
#
# COMPACT_ATOMS: atom_id res chain seq x y z
N MET A 1 11.87 46.35 24.33
CA MET A 1 12.68 45.15 24.02
C MET A 1 12.08 44.52 22.78
N THR A 2 12.86 44.35 21.71
CA THR A 2 12.40 43.66 20.49
C THR A 2 12.19 42.19 20.83
N ILE A 3 10.96 41.71 20.71
CA ILE A 3 10.63 40.29 20.93
C ILE A 3 11.33 39.48 19.84
N LYS A 4 12.12 38.47 20.22
CA LYS A 4 12.85 37.60 19.29
C LYS A 4 12.24 36.20 19.28
N ALA A 5 12.29 35.54 18.12
CA ALA A 5 11.91 34.13 17.98
C ALA A 5 12.86 33.21 18.75
N THR A 6 12.31 32.20 19.41
CA THR A 6 13.03 31.07 19.97
C THR A 6 13.53 30.19 18.84
N ILE A 7 14.80 29.78 18.92
CA ILE A 7 15.47 29.01 17.87
C ILE A 7 15.17 27.51 17.95
N VAL A 8 15.24 26.85 16.80
CA VAL A 8 15.23 25.38 16.69
C VAL A 8 16.42 24.80 17.46
N GLY A 9 16.12 23.82 18.31
CA GLY A 9 17.02 23.29 19.32
C GLY A 9 16.65 23.76 20.73
N ALA A 10 15.86 24.82 20.86
CA ALA A 10 15.41 25.36 22.14
C ALA A 10 13.90 25.63 22.18
N LEU A 11 13.10 25.17 21.22
CA LEU A 11 11.66 25.42 21.16
C LEU A 11 10.90 24.82 22.35
N ALA A 12 9.72 25.35 22.67
CA ALA A 12 8.89 24.81 23.75
C ALA A 12 8.58 23.30 23.60
N CYS A 13 8.31 22.82 22.38
CA CYS A 13 8.13 21.38 22.11
C CYS A 13 9.38 20.52 22.37
N GLN A 14 10.56 21.13 22.29
CA GLN A 14 11.85 20.48 22.53
C GLN A 14 12.22 20.52 24.02
N ARG A 15 11.82 21.57 24.74
CA ARG A 15 11.98 21.62 26.21
C ARG A 15 11.02 20.69 26.93
N ASN A 16 9.78 20.59 26.43
CA ASN A 16 8.77 19.66 26.94
C ASN A 16 7.90 19.12 25.79
N SER A 17 8.12 17.87 25.41
CA SER A 17 7.41 17.21 24.31
C SER A 17 5.95 16.87 24.62
N PHE A 18 5.52 16.97 25.88
CA PHE A 18 4.15 16.71 26.34
C PHE A 18 3.30 17.98 26.46
N LEU A 19 3.79 19.12 25.97
CA LEU A 19 2.94 20.29 25.77
C LEU A 19 2.05 20.07 24.53
N PHE A 20 0.75 19.90 24.76
CA PHE A 20 -0.23 19.62 23.71
C PHE A 20 -1.16 20.80 23.43
N ASP A 21 -1.48 21.62 24.43
CA ASP A 21 -2.39 22.74 24.33
C ASP A 21 -2.04 23.85 25.34
N GLY A 22 -2.83 24.92 25.34
CA GLY A 22 -2.72 26.02 26.31
C GLY A 22 -1.44 26.85 26.23
N PHE A 23 -0.57 26.61 25.24
CA PHE A 23 0.68 27.34 25.09
C PHE A 23 0.44 28.68 24.40
N ARG A 24 0.48 29.75 25.18
CA ARG A 24 0.34 31.12 24.68
C ARG A 24 1.66 31.64 24.10
N THR A 25 1.59 32.21 22.90
CA THR A 25 2.71 32.81 22.17
C THR A 25 2.23 33.98 21.30
N THR A 26 3.16 34.66 20.65
CA THR A 26 2.87 35.84 19.82
C THR A 26 3.27 35.59 18.37
N VAL A 27 2.44 36.01 17.42
CA VAL A 27 2.79 36.01 15.99
C VAL A 27 3.82 37.11 15.72
N LEU A 28 5.00 36.75 15.21
CA LEU A 28 6.05 37.71 14.88
C LEU A 28 5.98 38.15 13.42
N SER A 29 5.63 37.24 12.51
CA SER A 29 5.41 37.55 11.11
C SER A 29 4.36 36.63 10.50
N CYS A 30 3.65 37.13 9.50
CA CYS A 30 2.73 36.36 8.65
C CYS A 30 2.85 36.89 7.22
N VAL A 31 3.29 36.04 6.30
CA VAL A 31 3.50 36.40 4.90
C VAL A 31 2.84 35.39 3.98
N GLU A 32 2.35 35.84 2.82
CA GLU A 32 1.76 34.94 1.83
C GLU A 32 2.83 33.99 1.27
N ASP A 33 2.52 32.69 1.15
CA ASP A 33 3.43 31.73 0.54
C ASP A 33 3.45 31.90 -0.98
N SER A 34 4.54 32.49 -1.48
CA SER A 34 4.78 32.67 -2.91
C SER A 34 4.70 31.38 -3.77
N LYS A 35 4.80 30.19 -3.17
CA LYS A 35 4.77 28.90 -3.89
C LYS A 35 3.38 28.42 -4.27
N THR A 36 2.32 28.91 -3.62
CA THR A 36 0.95 28.40 -3.78
C THR A 36 0.13 29.11 -4.85
N LYS A 37 0.68 30.16 -5.48
CA LYS A 37 0.06 30.90 -6.61
C LYS A 37 -0.30 30.06 -7.86
N ARG A 38 -0.05 28.75 -7.88
CA ARG A 38 -0.32 27.87 -9.03
C ARG A 38 -1.61 27.05 -8.91
N ASP A 39 -2.25 27.01 -7.74
CA ASP A 39 -3.51 26.28 -7.53
C ASP A 39 -4.63 27.27 -7.15
N ASN A 40 -5.74 27.24 -7.89
CA ASN A 40 -6.82 28.24 -7.83
C ASN A 40 -7.38 28.46 -6.40
N ASP A 41 -7.48 29.73 -5.99
CA ASP A 41 -8.25 30.30 -4.86
C ASP A 41 -7.93 29.86 -3.41
N LYS A 42 -6.79 29.20 -3.13
CA LYS A 42 -6.32 28.98 -1.75
C LYS A 42 -5.03 29.73 -1.47
N HIS A 43 -5.12 30.76 -0.63
CA HIS A 43 -3.95 31.45 -0.09
C HIS A 43 -3.42 30.66 1.12
N ASP A 44 -2.19 30.17 1.02
CA ASP A 44 -1.46 29.68 2.20
C ASP A 44 -0.52 30.79 2.68
N TYR A 45 -0.34 30.87 4.00
CA TYR A 45 0.53 31.83 4.67
C TYR A 45 1.60 31.12 5.49
N LEU A 46 2.73 31.80 5.66
CA LEU A 46 3.86 31.38 6.47
C LEU A 46 3.91 32.25 7.73
N ILE A 47 3.78 31.61 8.89
CA ILE A 47 3.80 32.27 10.20
C ILE A 47 5.07 31.92 10.97
N GLU A 48 5.76 32.93 11.49
CA GLU A 48 6.77 32.77 12.54
C GLU A 48 6.18 33.16 13.89
N LEU A 49 6.25 32.25 14.86
CA LEU A 49 5.82 32.49 16.24
C LEU A 49 7.03 32.84 17.11
N GLN A 50 6.79 33.57 18.20
CA GLN A 50 7.82 33.86 19.19
C GLN A 50 8.42 32.58 19.79
N ASP A 51 7.57 31.60 20.11
CA ASP A 51 7.94 30.23 20.48
C ASP A 51 6.79 29.32 20.06
N THR A 52 7.04 28.02 19.95
CA THR A 52 6.02 27.06 19.49
C THR A 52 6.15 25.69 20.16
N ILE A 53 4.98 25.08 20.39
CA ILE A 53 4.87 23.68 20.79
C ILE A 53 4.61 22.74 19.60
N LEU A 54 4.66 23.22 18.36
CA LEU A 54 4.62 22.39 17.14
C LEU A 54 6.04 22.14 16.62
N PHE A 55 6.37 20.89 16.32
CA PHE A 55 7.71 20.49 15.86
C PHE A 55 7.89 20.74 14.35
N PRO A 56 8.93 21.48 13.92
CA PRO A 56 9.17 21.90 12.54
C PRO A 56 9.75 20.83 11.60
N GLN A 57 9.76 19.55 11.99
CA GLN A 57 10.50 18.43 11.37
C GLN A 57 12.01 18.41 11.72
N GLY A 58 12.61 17.22 11.73
CA GLY A 58 14.06 17.05 11.93
C GLY A 58 14.45 15.68 12.48
N GLY A 59 15.68 15.24 12.21
CA GLY A 59 16.24 13.98 12.73
C GLY A 59 15.52 12.71 12.24
N GLY A 60 14.83 12.77 11.10
CA GLY A 60 13.99 11.69 10.59
C GLY A 60 12.54 11.72 11.09
N GLN A 61 12.23 12.58 12.08
CA GLN A 61 10.86 12.80 12.55
C GLN A 61 10.12 13.82 11.65
N PRO A 62 8.91 13.49 11.17
CA PRO A 62 8.06 14.42 10.43
C PRO A 62 7.52 15.55 11.31
N THR A 63 6.97 16.58 10.66
CA THR A 63 6.36 17.73 11.34
C THR A 63 5.02 17.40 12.01
N ASP A 64 4.74 18.11 13.10
CA ASP A 64 3.41 18.13 13.68
C ASP A 64 2.39 18.89 12.83
N THR A 65 1.14 18.62 13.15
CA THR A 65 -0.03 19.37 12.71
C THR A 65 -0.78 19.87 13.92
N GLY A 66 -1.64 20.86 13.73
CA GLY A 66 -2.36 21.44 14.85
C GLY A 66 -3.14 22.68 14.47
N TYR A 67 -3.35 23.54 15.45
CA TYR A 67 -4.15 24.76 15.32
C TYR A 67 -3.54 25.92 16.12
N LEU A 68 -3.85 27.13 15.68
CA LEU A 68 -3.61 28.38 16.40
C LEU A 68 -4.96 28.99 16.76
N ASN A 69 -5.28 29.06 18.04
CA ASN A 69 -6.42 29.83 18.53
C ASN A 69 -6.00 31.29 18.65
N VAL A 70 -6.54 32.14 17.79
CA VAL A 70 -6.35 33.59 17.81
C VAL A 70 -7.11 34.16 18.99
N LEU A 71 -6.39 34.84 19.89
CA LEU A 71 -6.97 35.36 21.14
C LEU A 71 -7.46 36.80 20.95
N ALA A 72 -8.65 37.08 21.47
CA ALA A 72 -9.18 38.43 21.66
C ALA A 72 -8.91 38.93 23.09
N ASP A 73 -9.40 40.14 23.40
CA ASP A 73 -9.36 40.68 24.75
C ASP A 73 -10.04 39.72 25.75
N GLY A 74 -9.38 39.48 26.89
CA GLY A 74 -9.87 38.59 27.94
C GLY A 74 -9.72 37.09 27.66
N ASP A 75 -8.76 36.69 26.82
CA ASP A 75 -8.42 35.29 26.48
C ASP A 75 -9.52 34.49 25.75
N ASN A 76 -10.54 35.19 25.23
CA ASN A 76 -11.56 34.57 24.38
C ASN A 76 -10.98 34.18 23.02
N ILE A 77 -11.40 33.03 22.49
CA ILE A 77 -11.00 32.57 21.15
C ILE A 77 -11.82 33.34 20.11
N LYS A 78 -11.15 34.13 19.27
CA LYS A 78 -11.75 34.83 18.14
C LYS A 78 -11.92 33.91 16.93
N GLU A 79 -10.88 33.16 16.63
CA GLU A 79 -10.74 32.35 15.41
C GLU A 79 -9.76 31.22 15.67
N THR A 80 -9.90 30.12 14.93
CA THR A 80 -9.01 28.96 15.00
C THR A 80 -8.43 28.68 13.63
N VAL A 81 -7.13 28.92 13.47
CA VAL A 81 -6.41 28.75 12.21
C VAL A 81 -5.74 27.38 12.18
N LYS A 82 -5.86 26.66 11.07
CA LYS A 82 -5.24 25.33 10.93
C LYS A 82 -3.77 25.43 10.53
N VAL A 83 -2.91 24.67 11.22
CA VAL A 83 -1.51 24.47 10.84
C VAL A 83 -1.36 23.13 10.12
N SER A 84 -1.06 23.18 8.82
CA SER A 84 -0.93 22.00 7.97
C SER A 84 0.43 21.33 8.09
N SER A 85 1.46 22.10 8.38
CA SER A 85 2.83 21.64 8.61
C SER A 85 3.65 22.76 9.24
N VAL A 86 4.78 22.39 9.84
CA VAL A 86 5.80 23.33 10.29
C VAL A 86 7.12 22.91 9.67
N THR A 87 7.85 23.86 9.10
CA THR A 87 9.14 23.61 8.44
C THR A 87 10.24 24.40 9.09
N ARG A 88 11.45 23.84 9.10
CA ARG A 88 12.66 24.55 9.53
C ARG A 88 13.21 25.43 8.40
N ASN A 89 13.51 26.68 8.72
CA ASN A 89 14.32 27.59 7.89
C ASN A 89 15.53 28.06 8.71
N GLY A 90 16.67 27.37 8.57
CA GLY A 90 17.83 27.55 9.44
C GLY A 90 17.48 27.27 10.91
N LEU A 91 17.54 28.30 11.76
CA LEU A 91 17.19 28.21 13.19
C LEU A 91 15.72 28.57 13.48
N HIS A 92 14.91 28.83 12.46
CA HIS A 92 13.53 29.34 12.64
C HIS A 92 12.48 28.28 12.32
N ALA A 93 11.38 28.29 13.08
CA ALA A 93 10.22 27.42 12.87
C ALA A 93 9.11 28.18 12.13
N ILE A 94 8.79 27.74 10.91
CA ILE A 94 7.85 28.38 10.01
C ILE A 94 6.59 27.52 9.89
N HIS A 95 5.43 28.07 10.26
CA HIS A 95 4.14 27.38 10.29
C HIS A 95 3.38 27.68 9.00
N HIS A 96 2.91 26.63 8.33
CA HIS A 96 2.10 26.73 7.12
C HIS A 96 0.63 26.71 7.51
N VAL A 97 -0.08 27.79 7.19
CA VAL A 97 -1.48 28.00 7.57
C VAL A 97 -2.32 28.45 6.38
N ASN A 98 -3.64 28.29 6.48
CA ASN A 98 -4.59 28.65 5.41
C ASN A 98 -5.20 30.06 5.55
N GLU A 99 -4.89 30.78 6.64
CA GLU A 99 -5.50 32.06 6.97
C GLU A 99 -4.43 33.05 7.48
N TYR A 100 -4.62 34.33 7.17
CA TYR A 100 -3.73 35.40 7.63
C TYR A 100 -3.95 35.67 9.11
N VAL A 101 -2.87 35.79 9.87
CA VAL A 101 -2.91 36.23 11.28
C VAL A 101 -2.01 37.43 11.46
N GLU A 102 -2.57 38.53 11.97
CA GLU A 102 -1.84 39.79 12.06
C GLU A 102 -0.64 39.71 13.03
N PRO A 103 0.57 40.14 12.63
CA PRO A 103 1.72 40.21 13.52
C PRO A 103 1.44 41.02 14.79
N GLY A 104 1.95 40.55 15.93
CA GLY A 104 1.66 41.09 17.26
C GLY A 104 0.45 40.44 17.95
N THR A 105 -0.33 39.64 17.22
CA THR A 105 -1.49 38.93 17.79
C THR A 105 -1.05 37.80 18.72
N ALA A 106 -1.70 37.70 19.87
CA ALA A 106 -1.52 36.58 20.79
C ALA A 106 -2.31 35.36 20.31
N VAL A 107 -1.69 34.20 20.34
CA VAL A 107 -2.30 32.93 19.96
C VAL A 107 -2.05 31.86 21.02
N SER A 108 -2.98 30.93 21.18
CA SER A 108 -2.77 29.68 21.90
C SER A 108 -2.57 28.53 20.91
N VAL A 109 -1.45 27.82 21.03
CA VAL A 109 -1.10 26.71 20.13
C VAL A 109 -1.72 25.41 20.63
N ILE A 110 -2.26 24.61 19.70
CA ILE A 110 -2.78 23.26 19.94
C ILE A 110 -2.09 22.29 18.99
N VAL A 111 -1.60 21.17 19.52
CA VAL A 111 -0.95 20.08 18.79
C VAL A 111 -1.96 18.97 18.53
N ASP A 112 -1.88 18.34 17.36
CA ASP A 112 -2.48 17.02 17.13
C ASP A 112 -1.81 15.97 18.04
N LYS A 113 -2.42 15.75 19.20
CA LYS A 113 -1.87 14.91 20.26
C LYS A 113 -1.68 13.46 19.84
N GLU A 114 -2.61 12.91 19.07
CA GLU A 114 -2.54 11.51 18.64
C GLU A 114 -1.35 11.30 17.71
N LYS A 115 -1.19 12.19 16.71
CA LYS A 115 -0.05 12.18 15.80
C LYS A 115 1.27 12.41 16.52
N ARG A 116 1.33 13.37 17.44
CA ARG A 116 2.53 13.66 18.24
C ARG A 116 2.97 12.43 19.05
N LEU A 117 2.03 11.80 19.76
CA LEU A 117 2.34 10.62 20.57
C LEU A 117 2.80 9.45 19.70
N ASP A 118 2.16 9.21 18.56
CA ASP A 118 2.62 8.21 17.59
C ASP A 118 4.07 8.48 17.15
N TYR A 119 4.39 9.71 16.74
CA TYR A 119 5.74 10.06 16.29
C TYR A 119 6.77 9.94 17.41
N MET A 120 6.43 10.33 18.65
CA MET A 120 7.29 10.13 19.82
C MET A 120 7.54 8.65 20.10
N GLN A 121 6.52 7.79 19.97
CA GLN A 121 6.66 6.33 20.10
C GLN A 121 7.60 5.77 19.05
N GLN A 122 7.45 6.17 17.79
CA GLN A 122 8.31 5.69 16.69
C GLN A 122 9.74 6.17 16.85
N HIS A 123 9.94 7.43 17.21
CA HIS A 123 11.26 8.03 17.32
C HIS A 123 12.00 7.48 18.54
N THR A 124 11.39 7.47 19.72
CA THR A 124 12.00 6.84 20.90
C THR A 124 12.27 5.35 20.68
N GLY A 125 11.34 4.63 20.02
CA GLY A 125 11.56 3.22 19.66
C GLY A 125 12.75 3.01 18.74
N GLN A 126 12.98 3.92 17.78
CA GLN A 126 14.19 3.89 16.97
C GLN A 126 15.46 4.03 17.81
N HIS A 127 15.53 5.01 18.71
CA HIS A 127 16.71 5.20 19.56
C HIS A 127 16.98 3.97 20.45
N LEU A 128 15.92 3.39 21.03
CA LEU A 128 16.05 2.15 21.82
C LEU A 128 16.62 0.99 20.97
N LEU A 129 16.11 0.79 19.76
CA LEU A 129 16.59 -0.28 18.87
C LEU A 129 18.03 -0.03 18.42
N SER A 130 18.38 1.20 18.06
CA SER A 130 19.74 1.57 17.70
C SER A 130 20.72 1.36 18.85
N ALA A 131 20.33 1.72 20.08
CA ALA A 131 21.13 1.47 21.27
C ALA A 131 21.41 -0.03 21.49
N ILE A 132 20.40 -0.88 21.31
CA ILE A 132 20.56 -2.33 21.43
C ILE A 132 21.47 -2.88 20.31
N LEU A 133 21.25 -2.45 19.07
CA LEU A 133 22.03 -2.88 17.90
C LEU A 133 23.51 -2.50 18.00
N GLU A 134 23.82 -1.35 18.60
CA GLU A 134 25.20 -0.88 18.73
C GLU A 134 25.96 -1.60 19.87
N GLN A 135 25.26 -2.26 20.79
CA GLN A 135 25.88 -3.04 21.85
C GLN A 135 26.36 -4.42 21.39
N LYS A 136 27.23 -5.04 22.20
CA LYS A 136 27.60 -6.44 22.03
C LYS A 136 26.38 -7.34 22.27
N PRO A 137 26.20 -8.42 21.48
CA PRO A 137 27.17 -8.99 20.53
C PRO A 137 27.04 -8.46 19.09
N TYR A 138 26.12 -7.55 18.79
CA TYR A 138 25.81 -7.19 17.41
C TYR A 138 26.78 -6.16 16.83
N GLU A 139 27.13 -5.13 17.61
CA GLU A 139 28.08 -4.06 17.23
C GLU A 139 27.74 -3.40 15.88
N LEU A 140 26.43 -3.19 15.62
CA LEU A 140 25.89 -2.67 14.38
C LEU A 140 25.48 -1.20 14.51
N LYS A 141 26.27 -0.31 13.90
CA LYS A 141 25.94 1.11 13.80
C LYS A 141 24.70 1.35 12.95
N THR A 142 23.89 2.30 13.40
CA THR A 142 22.80 2.83 12.58
C THR A 142 23.34 3.74 11.47
N LEU A 143 23.19 3.31 10.21
CA LEU A 143 23.67 4.04 9.04
C LEU A 143 22.67 5.12 8.59
N SER A 144 21.39 4.78 8.62
CA SER A 144 20.29 5.71 8.39
C SER A 144 19.00 5.14 9.00
N TRP A 145 17.98 5.97 9.13
CA TRP A 145 16.64 5.51 9.49
C TRP A 145 15.60 6.39 8.81
N ALA A 146 14.37 5.88 8.67
CA ALA A 146 13.23 6.73 8.34
C ALA A 146 11.97 6.24 9.03
N MET A 147 11.14 7.20 9.43
CA MET A 147 9.80 6.94 9.94
C MET A 147 8.87 6.60 8.77
N GLY A 148 8.21 5.44 8.85
CA GLY A 148 7.17 5.03 7.92
C GLY A 148 5.82 5.62 8.29
N GLY A 149 4.78 5.23 7.57
CA GLY A 149 3.41 5.66 7.88
C GLY A 149 3.17 7.15 7.71
N ILE A 150 3.87 7.80 6.77
CA ILE A 150 3.69 9.22 6.45
C ILE A 150 2.89 9.33 5.15
N PRO A 151 1.70 9.97 5.16
CA PRO A 151 0.89 10.13 3.97
C PRO A 151 1.64 10.92 2.88
N THR A 152 1.48 10.52 1.63
CA THR A 152 2.06 11.24 0.47
C THR A 152 0.98 11.52 -0.56
N ALA A 153 1.26 12.41 -1.52
CA ALA A 153 0.34 12.66 -2.64
C ALA A 153 0.00 11.38 -3.44
N LYS A 154 0.91 10.41 -3.50
CA LYS A 154 0.69 9.11 -4.16
C LYS A 154 -0.09 8.13 -3.30
N LYS A 155 -0.02 8.27 -1.97
CA LYS A 155 -0.67 7.38 -0.99
C LYS A 155 -1.17 8.20 0.20
N PRO A 156 -2.33 8.86 0.07
CA PRO A 156 -2.89 9.71 1.13
C PRO A 156 -3.57 8.89 2.23
N GLN A 157 -4.06 7.69 1.89
CA GLN A 157 -4.65 6.74 2.83
C GLN A 157 -3.64 5.63 3.09
N LEU A 158 -3.34 5.44 4.37
CA LEU A 158 -2.38 4.45 4.83
C LEU A 158 -3.13 3.29 5.48
N GLU A 159 -2.68 2.08 5.18
CA GLU A 159 -3.08 0.87 5.86
C GLU A 159 -2.08 0.55 6.97
N PRO A 160 -2.45 -0.26 7.98
CA PRO A 160 -1.53 -0.65 9.06
C PRO A 160 -0.21 -1.28 8.59
N PHE A 161 -0.20 -1.91 7.41
CA PHE A 161 1.01 -2.47 6.79
C PHE A 161 1.95 -1.42 6.19
N ASP A 162 1.54 -0.15 6.08
CA ASP A 162 2.35 0.98 5.58
C ASP A 162 3.11 1.70 6.70
N TYR A 163 2.87 1.32 7.95
CA TYR A 163 3.34 2.01 9.14
C TYR A 163 4.75 1.61 9.60
N PHE A 164 5.41 0.71 8.87
CA PHE A 164 6.77 0.26 9.20
C PHE A 164 7.82 1.35 8.95
N ASN A 165 8.54 1.67 10.02
CA ASN A 165 9.80 2.39 9.97
C ASN A 165 10.92 1.45 9.48
N TYR A 166 12.08 2.01 9.13
CA TYR A 166 13.28 1.22 8.92
C TYR A 166 14.50 1.79 9.64
N ILE A 167 15.41 0.91 10.06
CA ILE A 167 16.80 1.20 10.42
C ILE A 167 17.70 0.49 9.41
N GLU A 168 18.61 1.23 8.77
CA GLU A 168 19.63 0.67 7.91
C GLU A 168 20.89 0.32 8.71
N ILE A 169 21.32 -0.93 8.61
CA ILE A 169 22.47 -1.51 9.31
C ILE A 169 23.44 -2.16 8.31
N GLY A 170 24.69 -2.35 8.73
CA GLY A 170 25.77 -2.82 7.84
C GLY A 170 25.68 -4.28 7.37
N ARG A 171 24.75 -5.08 7.91
CA ARG A 171 24.46 -6.45 7.48
C ARG A 171 23.03 -6.86 7.79
N ALA A 172 22.54 -7.91 7.13
CA ALA A 172 21.31 -8.55 7.55
C ALA A 172 21.48 -9.27 8.90
N LEU A 173 20.44 -9.21 9.73
CA LEU A 173 20.32 -10.00 10.95
C LEU A 173 19.79 -11.39 10.63
N SER A 174 20.24 -12.39 11.38
CA SER A 174 19.65 -13.72 11.39
C SER A 174 18.30 -13.71 12.12
N PRO A 175 17.40 -14.69 11.87
CA PRO A 175 16.14 -14.79 12.59
C PRO A 175 16.30 -14.84 14.12
N GLN A 176 17.36 -15.50 14.61
CA GLN A 176 17.65 -15.59 16.04
C GLN A 176 18.06 -14.25 16.63
N GLU A 177 18.87 -13.46 15.91
CA GLU A 177 19.23 -12.10 16.35
C GLU A 177 18.01 -11.20 16.40
N ILE A 178 17.09 -11.30 15.42
CA ILE A 178 15.85 -10.51 15.44
C ILE A 178 14.98 -10.86 16.64
N GLU A 179 14.86 -12.15 16.97
CA GLU A 179 14.12 -12.61 18.15
C GLU A 179 14.75 -12.08 19.45
N ASP A 180 16.07 -12.22 19.60
CA ASP A 180 16.84 -11.75 20.77
C ASP A 180 16.76 -10.23 20.95
N ILE A 181 16.88 -9.45 19.86
CA ILE A 181 16.68 -8.00 19.89
C ILE A 181 15.24 -7.65 20.25
N THR A 182 14.26 -8.39 19.73
CA THR A 182 12.84 -8.16 20.04
C THR A 182 12.56 -8.40 21.52
N GLU A 183 13.08 -9.48 22.09
CA GLU A 183 12.94 -9.78 23.52
C GLU A 183 13.65 -8.73 24.37
N THR A 184 14.88 -8.36 24.03
CA THR A 184 15.66 -7.33 24.72
C THR A 184 14.94 -5.98 24.71
N ALA A 185 14.43 -5.55 23.55
CA ALA A 185 13.68 -4.30 23.43
C ALA A 185 12.41 -4.32 24.29
N ASN A 186 11.63 -5.41 24.24
CA ASN A 186 10.43 -5.54 25.06
C ASN A 186 10.76 -5.60 26.56
N ASN A 187 11.88 -6.21 26.98
CA ASN A 187 12.33 -6.20 28.37
C ASN A 187 12.63 -4.76 28.85
N TYR A 188 13.29 -3.93 28.04
CA TYR A 188 13.49 -2.51 28.33
C TYR A 188 12.21 -1.68 28.28
N ILE A 189 11.11 -2.20 27.73
CA ILE A 189 9.81 -1.51 27.70
C ILE A 189 8.96 -1.93 28.90
N SER A 190 8.83 -3.24 29.17
CA SER A 190 7.84 -3.76 30.11
C SER A 190 8.40 -4.14 31.48
N ILE A 191 9.62 -4.66 31.55
CA ILE A 191 10.19 -5.20 32.80
C ILE A 191 11.09 -4.16 33.46
N ASN A 192 12.00 -3.56 32.69
CA ASN A 192 12.99 -2.60 33.17
C ASN A 192 12.91 -1.29 32.37
N PRO A 193 11.80 -0.51 32.50
CA PRO A 193 11.66 0.74 31.78
C PRO A 193 12.75 1.74 32.19
N LEU A 194 13.46 2.27 31.21
CA LEU A 194 14.53 3.25 31.37
C LEU A 194 13.98 4.68 31.29
N PRO A 195 14.47 5.61 32.13
CA PRO A 195 14.14 7.02 32.02
C PRO A 195 14.76 7.62 30.75
N ILE A 196 14.06 8.56 30.14
CA ILE A 196 14.55 9.31 28.99
C ILE A 196 14.76 10.75 29.44
N SER A 197 15.98 11.25 29.24
CA SER A 197 16.35 12.59 29.63
C SER A 197 16.94 13.38 28.46
N VAL A 198 16.74 14.68 28.51
CA VAL A 198 17.15 15.63 27.47
C VAL A 198 18.10 16.63 28.11
N PHE A 199 19.30 16.76 27.54
CA PHE A 199 20.26 17.75 27.97
C PHE A 199 20.58 18.72 26.84
N GLU A 200 20.46 20.01 27.14
CA GLU A 200 20.90 21.10 26.28
C GLU A 200 22.38 21.40 26.58
N ARG A 201 23.21 21.40 25.55
CA ARG A 201 24.62 21.79 25.63
C ARG A 201 24.82 23.12 24.93
N ALA A 202 25.51 24.04 25.61
CA ALA A 202 25.90 25.32 25.06
C ALA A 202 26.97 25.16 23.94
N PRO A 203 27.10 26.15 23.03
CA PRO A 203 27.98 26.09 21.86
C PRO A 203 29.46 25.79 22.14
N ASP A 204 29.93 26.17 23.32
CA ASP A 204 31.31 26.04 23.79
C ASP A 204 31.68 24.63 24.29
N LYS A 205 30.72 23.70 24.36
CA LYS A 205 30.91 22.30 24.83
C LYS A 205 30.58 21.24 23.77
N HIS A 206 30.65 21.61 22.49
CA HIS A 206 30.36 20.70 21.37
C HIS A 206 31.47 19.68 21.07
N GLU A 207 32.69 19.88 21.58
CA GLU A 207 33.87 19.05 21.25
C GLU A 207 33.80 17.60 21.76
N GLU A 208 32.92 17.30 22.72
CA GLU A 208 32.78 15.96 23.33
C GLU A 208 31.70 15.08 22.66
N VAL A 209 31.11 15.53 21.55
CA VAL A 209 29.95 14.88 20.92
C VAL A 209 30.18 14.69 19.42
N ASP A 210 29.87 13.52 18.89
CA ASP A 210 29.88 13.27 17.45
C ASP A 210 28.78 14.09 16.74
N THR A 211 29.19 15.16 16.05
CA THR A 211 28.29 16.07 15.32
C THR A 211 28.04 15.66 13.87
N SER A 212 28.57 14.51 13.41
CA SER A 212 28.46 14.06 12.01
C SER A 212 27.02 13.84 11.52
N LYS A 213 26.06 13.70 12.45
CA LYS A 213 24.63 13.50 12.16
C LYS A 213 23.80 14.80 12.12
N ILE A 214 24.44 15.97 12.25
CA ILE A 214 23.77 17.28 12.27
C ILE A 214 23.63 17.83 10.83
N PRO A 215 22.46 18.36 10.43
CA PRO A 215 22.28 18.94 9.09
C PRO A 215 23.18 20.14 8.80
N ASP A 216 23.67 20.25 7.56
CA ASP A 216 24.60 21.30 7.11
C ASP A 216 24.08 22.74 7.29
N ASP A 217 22.76 22.93 7.22
CA ASP A 217 22.07 24.21 7.41
C ASP A 217 21.84 24.59 8.89
N TYR A 218 22.25 23.72 9.83
CA TYR A 218 22.19 24.01 11.26
C TYR A 218 23.45 24.74 11.72
N ASN A 219 23.30 26.01 12.10
CA ASN A 219 24.42 26.78 12.62
C ASN A 219 24.74 26.35 14.06
N LEU A 220 25.79 25.54 14.23
CA LEU A 220 26.23 25.05 15.54
C LEU A 220 26.81 26.14 16.46
N GLU A 221 27.40 27.20 15.90
CA GLU A 221 27.95 28.31 16.69
C GLU A 221 26.85 29.12 17.39
N ARG A 222 25.62 29.09 16.84
CA ARG A 222 24.46 29.86 17.33
C ARG A 222 23.29 28.98 17.81
N GLY A 223 23.34 27.69 17.51
CA GLY A 223 22.32 26.70 17.83
C GLY A 223 22.49 26.10 19.23
N VAL A 224 21.53 25.25 19.62
CA VAL A 224 21.58 24.49 20.87
C VAL A 224 21.70 23.01 20.52
N LEU A 225 22.80 22.38 20.95
CA LEU A 225 22.96 20.93 20.80
C LEU A 225 22.16 20.22 21.87
N ARG A 226 21.17 19.44 21.46
CA ARG A 226 20.39 18.57 22.35
C ARG A 226 20.89 17.14 22.24
N THR A 227 21.15 16.53 23.40
CA THR A 227 21.43 15.09 23.53
C THR A 227 20.30 14.41 24.27
N ILE A 228 19.86 13.28 23.74
CA ILE A 228 18.83 12.42 24.32
C ILE A 228 19.52 11.22 24.93
N HIS A 229 19.18 10.91 26.17
CA HIS A 229 19.77 9.82 26.94
C HIS A 229 18.67 8.82 27.30
N ILE A 230 18.91 7.54 27.04
CA ILE A 230 18.03 6.45 27.44
C ILE A 230 18.70 5.71 28.59
N GLY A 231 18.42 6.13 29.83
CA GLY A 231 19.18 5.70 31.00
C GLY A 231 20.69 5.79 30.75
N GLU A 232 21.42 4.73 31.11
CA GLU A 232 22.84 4.56 30.79
C GLU A 232 23.07 3.79 29.47
N LEU A 233 22.00 3.44 28.76
CA LEU A 233 22.06 2.59 27.57
C LEU A 233 22.65 3.33 26.36
N ASP A 234 22.28 4.60 26.22
CA ASP A 234 22.57 5.40 25.03
C ASP A 234 22.54 6.91 25.31
N SER A 235 23.34 7.65 24.54
CA SER A 235 23.40 9.12 24.54
C SER A 235 23.65 9.62 23.13
N ASN A 236 22.60 10.09 22.44
CA ASN A 236 22.68 10.51 21.04
C ASN A 236 22.24 11.96 20.82
N PRO A 237 22.92 12.72 19.94
CA PRO A 237 22.42 14.02 19.48
C PRO A 237 21.09 13.86 18.75
N CYS A 238 20.05 14.51 19.27
CA CYS A 238 18.75 14.50 18.62
C CYS A 238 17.93 15.73 19.01
N CYS A 239 17.33 16.36 18.00
CA CYS A 239 16.47 17.52 18.17
C CYS A 239 14.98 17.17 18.17
N GLY A 240 14.62 15.89 18.04
CA GLY A 240 13.23 15.42 18.00
C GLY A 240 12.49 15.53 19.33
N THR A 241 11.23 15.10 19.31
CA THR A 241 10.39 14.95 20.50
C THR A 241 10.43 13.50 20.97
N HIS A 242 10.57 13.30 22.29
CA HIS A 242 10.75 11.98 22.88
C HIS A 242 9.82 11.74 24.05
N LEU A 243 9.49 10.48 24.27
CA LEU A 243 8.81 10.01 25.49
C LEU A 243 9.66 10.27 26.74
N ASN A 244 9.06 10.18 27.92
CA ASN A 244 9.76 10.34 29.21
C ASN A 244 10.36 9.03 29.71
N THR A 245 9.82 7.89 29.31
CA THR A 245 10.35 6.56 29.63
C THR A 245 10.15 5.60 28.46
N THR A 246 10.99 4.57 28.36
CA THR A 246 10.83 3.51 27.34
C THR A 246 9.53 2.74 27.51
N GLY A 247 8.97 2.66 28.72
CA GLY A 247 7.67 2.03 28.95
C GLY A 247 6.50 2.68 28.18
N GLN A 248 6.62 3.97 27.84
CA GLN A 248 5.59 4.66 27.04
C GLN A 248 5.64 4.32 25.54
N ILE A 249 6.67 3.56 25.10
CA ILE A 249 6.69 2.96 23.74
C ILE A 249 5.56 1.92 23.61
N GLU A 250 5.10 1.34 24.74
CA GLU A 250 4.09 0.29 24.88
C GLU A 250 4.52 -1.06 24.30
N SER A 251 4.90 -1.11 23.02
CA SER A 251 5.30 -2.34 22.33
C SER A 251 6.15 -2.04 21.11
N VAL A 252 7.01 -2.99 20.73
CA VAL A 252 7.78 -2.96 19.49
C VAL A 252 7.51 -4.24 18.70
N CYS A 253 7.21 -4.09 17.41
CA CYS A 253 7.12 -5.19 16.46
C CYS A 253 8.23 -5.03 15.43
N ILE A 254 9.11 -6.02 15.33
CA ILE A 254 10.17 -6.10 14.33
C ILE A 254 9.81 -7.20 13.33
N LEU A 255 9.86 -6.90 12.03
CA LEU A 255 9.63 -7.94 11.03
C LEU A 255 10.89 -8.79 10.82
N PRO A 256 10.74 -10.12 10.65
CA PRO A 256 11.85 -10.98 10.29
C PRO A 256 12.37 -10.67 8.88
N ASN A 257 11.50 -10.18 8.01
CA ASN A 257 11.86 -9.82 6.64
C ASN A 257 12.64 -8.50 6.63
N GLN A 258 13.78 -8.52 5.94
CA GLN A 258 14.62 -7.35 5.74
C GLN A 258 14.79 -7.07 4.25
N THR A 259 15.00 -5.81 3.90
CA THR A 259 15.24 -5.40 2.51
C THR A 259 16.72 -5.10 2.32
N SER A 260 17.37 -5.77 1.36
CA SER A 260 18.76 -5.45 0.97
C SER A 260 18.81 -4.10 0.24
N VAL A 261 19.85 -3.31 0.50
CA VAL A 261 20.02 -1.98 -0.11
C VAL A 261 21.21 -1.97 -1.06
N ARG A 262 22.43 -1.75 -0.54
CA ARG A 262 23.68 -1.70 -1.29
C ARG A 262 24.78 -2.41 -0.52
N GLY A 263 25.54 -3.26 -1.19
CA GLY A 263 26.58 -4.06 -0.54
C GLY A 263 25.96 -5.01 0.48
N THR A 264 26.48 -5.01 1.70
CA THR A 264 25.96 -5.82 2.80
C THR A 264 24.80 -5.14 3.55
N ASN A 265 24.51 -3.86 3.27
CA ASN A 265 23.52 -3.11 4.04
C ASN A 265 22.12 -3.71 3.94
N SER A 266 21.41 -3.67 5.07
CA SER A 266 20.08 -4.23 5.25
C SER A 266 19.18 -3.26 5.99
N ARG A 267 17.90 -3.21 5.62
CA ARG A 267 16.86 -2.45 6.32
C ARG A 267 16.05 -3.36 7.23
N LEU A 268 16.18 -3.14 8.53
CA LEU A 268 15.35 -3.75 9.56
C LEU A 268 14.05 -2.96 9.69
N LEU A 269 12.92 -3.62 9.47
CA LEU A 269 11.60 -3.00 9.54
C LEU A 269 10.99 -3.16 10.94
N PHE A 270 10.48 -2.06 11.49
CA PHE A 270 9.86 -2.08 12.82
C PHE A 270 8.72 -1.07 12.94
N MET A 271 7.87 -1.24 13.94
CA MET A 271 6.86 -0.26 14.36
C MET A 271 6.66 -0.32 15.87
N CYS A 272 6.16 0.77 16.45
CA CYS A 272 6.00 0.92 17.89
C CYS A 272 4.58 1.33 18.31
N GLY A 273 4.22 1.03 19.55
CA GLY A 273 3.07 1.61 20.24
C GLY A 273 1.72 1.37 19.57
N SER A 274 0.98 2.45 19.34
CA SER A 274 -0.37 2.38 18.75
C SER A 274 -0.39 1.70 17.37
N ARG A 275 0.68 1.83 16.58
CA ARG A 275 0.82 1.15 15.27
C ARG A 275 0.81 -0.37 15.41
N VAL A 276 1.49 -0.91 16.43
CA VAL A 276 1.50 -2.35 16.72
C VAL A 276 0.10 -2.85 17.06
N ARG A 277 -0.64 -2.10 17.90
CA ARG A 277 -2.03 -2.43 18.24
C ARG A 277 -2.93 -2.48 17.02
N ASN A 278 -2.81 -1.48 16.13
CA ASN A 278 -3.60 -1.41 14.90
C ASN A 278 -3.23 -2.53 13.91
N PHE A 279 -1.94 -2.85 13.80
CA PHE A 279 -1.44 -3.96 13.00
C PHE A 279 -1.96 -5.31 13.50
N ALA A 280 -1.91 -5.56 14.81
CA ALA A 280 -2.39 -6.78 15.43
C ALA A 280 -3.91 -6.97 15.24
N LYS A 281 -4.69 -5.90 15.45
CA LYS A 281 -6.14 -5.91 15.21
C LYS A 281 -6.46 -6.28 13.76
N THR A 282 -5.85 -5.57 12.82
CA THR A 282 -6.08 -5.79 11.37
C THR A 282 -5.66 -7.19 10.94
N SER A 283 -4.54 -7.69 11.45
CA SER A 283 -4.09 -9.06 11.20
C SER A 283 -5.09 -10.09 11.75
N SER A 284 -5.64 -9.86 12.95
CA SER A 284 -6.66 -10.72 13.55
C SER A 284 -7.96 -10.73 12.73
N ASP A 285 -8.39 -9.58 12.22
CA ASP A 285 -9.59 -9.45 11.38
C ASP A 285 -9.42 -10.21 10.05
N ILE A 286 -8.24 -10.11 9.42
CA ILE A 286 -7.89 -10.87 8.21
C ILE A 286 -7.89 -12.37 8.49
N ILE A 287 -7.22 -12.81 9.56
CA ILE A 287 -7.15 -14.23 9.95
C ILE A 287 -8.56 -14.77 10.22
N THR A 288 -9.40 -14.00 10.91
CA THR A 288 -10.80 -14.37 11.20
C THR A 288 -11.63 -14.49 9.93
N SER A 289 -11.44 -13.58 8.97
CA SER A 289 -12.10 -13.65 7.66
C SER A 289 -11.68 -14.90 6.90
N CYS A 290 -10.37 -15.21 6.87
CA CYS A 290 -9.84 -16.39 6.20
C CYS A 290 -10.32 -17.70 6.84
N LYS A 291 -10.28 -17.82 8.17
CA LYS A 291 -10.70 -19.05 8.88
C LYS A 291 -12.20 -19.32 8.69
N THR A 292 -13.01 -18.26 8.65
CA THR A 292 -14.47 -18.36 8.41
C THR A 292 -14.74 -18.81 6.98
N ALA A 293 -14.10 -18.17 5.98
CA ALA A 293 -14.26 -18.52 4.58
C ALA A 293 -13.81 -19.96 4.27
N LEU A 294 -12.76 -20.44 4.94
CA LEU A 294 -12.23 -21.80 4.78
C LEU A 294 -12.88 -22.83 5.72
N SER A 295 -13.72 -22.38 6.65
CA SER A 295 -14.33 -23.20 7.70
C SER A 295 -13.28 -24.06 8.43
N CYS A 296 -12.26 -23.41 8.99
CA CYS A 296 -11.17 -24.06 9.73
C CYS A 296 -10.68 -23.22 10.91
N THR A 297 -9.75 -23.78 11.68
CA THR A 297 -8.99 -23.02 12.68
C THR A 297 -7.89 -22.20 12.00
N GLU A 298 -7.40 -21.18 12.70
CA GLU A 298 -6.34 -20.27 12.25
C GLU A 298 -5.08 -21.02 11.80
N THR A 299 -4.67 -22.00 12.60
CA THR A 299 -3.49 -22.84 12.34
C THR A 299 -3.67 -23.76 11.13
N ALA A 300 -4.91 -24.08 10.76
CA ALA A 300 -5.22 -24.97 9.64
C ALA A 300 -5.44 -24.22 8.31
N ILE A 301 -5.38 -22.88 8.30
CA ILE A 301 -5.53 -22.06 7.08
C ILE A 301 -4.54 -22.49 5.98
N PRO A 302 -3.22 -22.64 6.23
CA PRO A 302 -2.27 -23.00 5.18
C PRO A 302 -2.58 -24.36 4.55
N ASP A 303 -2.87 -25.37 5.37
CA ASP A 303 -3.19 -26.72 4.92
C ASP A 303 -4.50 -26.77 4.11
N LYS A 304 -5.51 -25.98 4.51
CA LYS A 304 -6.77 -25.86 3.76
C LYS A 304 -6.54 -25.21 2.39
N ILE A 305 -5.71 -24.18 2.31
CA ILE A 305 -5.34 -23.54 1.05
C ILE A 305 -4.61 -24.54 0.13
N ALA A 306 -3.65 -25.30 0.67
CA ALA A 306 -2.94 -26.33 -0.10
C ALA A 306 -3.90 -27.40 -0.65
N LYS A 307 -4.79 -27.93 0.20
CA LYS A 307 -5.80 -28.92 -0.21
C LYS A 307 -6.76 -28.38 -1.27
N LEU A 308 -7.22 -27.13 -1.16
CA LEU A 308 -8.08 -26.50 -2.17
C LEU A 308 -7.36 -26.35 -3.52
N LYS A 309 -6.07 -25.98 -3.50
CA LYS A 309 -5.25 -25.91 -4.71
C LYS A 309 -5.12 -27.28 -5.38
N ASP A 310 -4.87 -28.33 -4.61
CA ASP A 310 -4.78 -29.70 -5.12
C ASP A 310 -6.13 -30.19 -5.68
N GLN A 311 -7.23 -29.91 -4.99
CA GLN A 311 -8.58 -30.23 -5.46
C GLN A 311 -8.91 -29.51 -6.77
N LEU A 312 -8.57 -28.23 -6.90
CA LEU A 312 -8.76 -27.47 -8.13
C LEU A 312 -7.95 -28.08 -9.29
N GLN A 313 -6.69 -28.43 -9.05
CA GLN A 313 -5.85 -29.09 -10.07
C GLN A 313 -6.42 -30.46 -10.47
N GLN A 314 -6.91 -31.25 -9.53
CA GLN A 314 -7.55 -32.53 -9.82
C GLN A 314 -8.86 -32.36 -10.59
N SER A 315 -9.67 -31.35 -10.25
CA SER A 315 -10.90 -31.03 -10.98
C SER A 315 -10.61 -30.68 -12.43
N ASN A 316 -9.61 -29.83 -12.69
CA ASN A 316 -9.22 -29.45 -14.05
C ASN A 316 -8.71 -30.66 -14.85
N LYS A 317 -7.93 -31.56 -14.23
CA LYS A 317 -7.50 -32.81 -14.88
C LYS A 317 -8.67 -33.72 -15.24
N ARG A 318 -9.69 -33.82 -14.37
CA ARG A 318 -10.91 -34.59 -14.64
C ARG A 318 -11.73 -33.97 -15.75
N GLU A 319 -11.84 -32.64 -15.79
CA GLU A 319 -12.49 -31.93 -16.91
C GLU A 319 -11.81 -32.23 -18.24
N GLN A 320 -10.47 -32.12 -18.29
CA GLN A 320 -9.69 -32.45 -19.50
C GLN A 320 -9.85 -33.91 -19.94
N PHE A 321 -9.92 -34.84 -18.99
CA PHE A 321 -10.21 -36.24 -19.28
C PHE A 321 -11.57 -36.38 -19.97
N TRP A 322 -12.63 -35.81 -19.39
CA TRP A 322 -13.97 -35.90 -19.98
C TRP A 322 -14.11 -35.16 -21.31
N ILE A 323 -13.42 -34.03 -21.49
CA ILE A 323 -13.35 -33.35 -22.79
C ILE A 323 -12.77 -34.28 -23.87
N LYS A 324 -11.72 -35.05 -23.54
CA LYS A 324 -11.12 -36.02 -24.47
C LYS A 324 -12.02 -37.22 -24.76
N GLU A 325 -12.83 -37.66 -23.80
CA GLU A 325 -13.81 -38.74 -24.01
C GLU A 325 -15.02 -38.29 -24.84
N LEU A 326 -15.51 -37.06 -24.62
CA LEU A 326 -16.72 -36.54 -25.27
C LEU A 326 -16.48 -35.99 -26.67
N ALA A 327 -15.33 -35.37 -26.92
CA ALA A 327 -15.05 -34.70 -28.19
C ALA A 327 -15.10 -35.64 -29.42
N PRO A 328 -14.58 -36.89 -29.39
CA PRO A 328 -14.69 -37.83 -30.50
C PRO A 328 -16.13 -38.20 -30.84
N ILE A 329 -17.00 -38.31 -29.82
CA ILE A 329 -18.43 -38.65 -29.99
C ILE A 329 -19.14 -37.52 -30.74
N GLU A 330 -18.93 -36.27 -30.30
CA GLU A 330 -19.52 -35.10 -30.97
C GLU A 330 -18.93 -34.89 -32.37
N ALA A 331 -17.63 -35.08 -32.57
CA ALA A 331 -17.01 -35.02 -33.89
C ALA A 331 -17.61 -36.05 -34.85
N SER A 332 -17.82 -37.30 -34.41
CA SER A 332 -18.46 -38.35 -35.20
C SER A 332 -19.92 -38.02 -35.55
N ARG A 333 -20.66 -37.44 -34.59
CA ARG A 333 -22.03 -36.95 -34.83
C ARG A 333 -22.04 -35.84 -35.89
N LEU A 334 -21.15 -34.86 -35.78
CA LEU A 334 -21.02 -33.77 -36.74
C LEU A 334 -20.67 -34.30 -38.14
N ALA A 335 -19.71 -35.20 -38.26
CA ALA A 335 -19.35 -35.82 -39.54
C ALA A 335 -20.52 -36.56 -40.20
N THR A 336 -21.33 -37.27 -39.40
CA THR A 336 -22.55 -37.94 -39.89
C THR A 336 -23.63 -36.95 -40.35
N CYS A 337 -23.76 -35.80 -39.70
CA CYS A 337 -24.65 -34.74 -40.17
C CYS A 337 -24.13 -34.11 -41.47
N LEU A 338 -22.83 -33.82 -41.54
CA LEU A 338 -22.20 -33.21 -42.72
C LEU A 338 -22.36 -34.07 -43.98
N SER A 339 -22.23 -35.40 -43.88
CA SER A 339 -22.42 -36.28 -45.03
C SER A 339 -23.85 -36.29 -45.58
N LYS A 340 -24.85 -35.91 -44.77
CA LYS A 340 -26.26 -35.88 -45.16
C LYS A 340 -26.70 -34.51 -45.70
N THR A 341 -26.27 -33.42 -45.07
CA THR A 341 -26.82 -32.07 -45.33
C THR A 341 -25.76 -31.06 -45.78
N GLY A 342 -24.47 -31.41 -45.71
CA GLY A 342 -23.36 -30.48 -45.88
C GLY A 342 -23.19 -29.47 -44.74
N LYS A 343 -24.03 -29.54 -43.69
CA LYS A 343 -24.07 -28.57 -42.60
C LYS A 343 -24.20 -29.25 -41.24
N ALA A 344 -23.46 -28.77 -40.24
CA ALA A 344 -23.56 -29.30 -38.88
C ALA A 344 -23.24 -28.24 -37.83
N TYR A 345 -23.74 -28.42 -36.60
CA TYR A 345 -23.38 -27.54 -35.50
C TYR A 345 -23.34 -28.25 -34.15
N ILE A 346 -22.64 -27.61 -33.21
CA ILE A 346 -22.73 -27.90 -31.77
C ILE A 346 -23.01 -26.60 -31.04
N SER A 347 -23.92 -26.66 -30.08
CA SER A 347 -24.26 -25.58 -29.17
C SER A 347 -24.26 -26.11 -27.75
N LYS A 348 -23.37 -25.60 -26.90
CA LYS A 348 -23.32 -25.96 -25.47
C LYS A 348 -23.53 -24.72 -24.62
N ASP A 349 -24.64 -24.70 -23.90
CA ASP A 349 -24.97 -23.62 -22.96
C ASP A 349 -24.38 -23.89 -21.57
N ALA A 350 -24.05 -22.84 -20.84
CA ALA A 350 -23.43 -22.78 -19.51
C ALA A 350 -22.06 -23.46 -19.35
N PHE A 351 -21.71 -24.45 -20.18
CA PHE A 351 -20.50 -25.26 -20.11
C PHE A 351 -19.80 -25.41 -21.47
N GLY A 352 -20.10 -24.53 -22.42
CA GLY A 352 -19.47 -24.55 -23.74
C GLY A 352 -18.09 -23.88 -23.73
N SER A 353 -17.12 -24.49 -23.07
CA SER A 353 -15.76 -23.93 -22.97
C SER A 353 -15.05 -23.93 -24.32
N LEU A 354 -14.18 -22.94 -24.53
CA LEU A 354 -13.35 -22.88 -25.74
C LEU A 354 -12.48 -24.14 -25.91
N GLU A 355 -11.95 -24.67 -24.81
CA GLU A 355 -11.12 -25.88 -24.81
C GLU A 355 -11.89 -27.09 -25.35
N PHE A 356 -13.15 -27.27 -24.94
CA PHE A 356 -14.01 -28.33 -25.47
C PHE A 356 -14.25 -28.15 -26.97
N LEU A 357 -14.61 -26.95 -27.43
CA LEU A 357 -14.84 -26.70 -28.87
C LEU A 357 -13.59 -26.92 -29.71
N LEU A 358 -12.42 -26.54 -29.20
CA LEU A 358 -11.13 -26.79 -29.87
C LEU A 358 -10.79 -28.28 -29.93
N GLN A 359 -11.09 -29.03 -28.88
CA GLN A 359 -10.90 -30.48 -28.90
C GLN A 359 -11.86 -31.16 -29.88
N VAL A 360 -13.14 -30.77 -29.92
CA VAL A 360 -14.10 -31.26 -30.93
C VAL A 360 -13.60 -30.94 -32.35
N TYR A 361 -13.14 -29.72 -32.60
CA TYR A 361 -12.56 -29.34 -33.89
C TYR A 361 -11.36 -30.22 -34.26
N LYS A 362 -10.46 -30.50 -33.30
CA LYS A 362 -9.29 -31.35 -33.51
C LYS A 362 -9.71 -32.77 -33.92
N GLU A 363 -10.69 -33.37 -33.24
CA GLU A 363 -11.20 -34.71 -33.56
C GLU A 363 -12.02 -34.74 -34.86
N LEU A 364 -12.68 -33.63 -35.21
CA LEU A 364 -13.43 -33.49 -36.45
C LEU A 364 -12.53 -33.35 -37.67
N THR A 365 -11.36 -32.68 -37.52
CA THR A 365 -10.48 -32.32 -38.65
C THR A 365 -10.14 -33.51 -39.59
N PRO A 366 -9.74 -34.69 -39.10
CA PRO A 366 -9.48 -35.84 -39.98
C PRO A 366 -10.71 -36.35 -40.72
N LEU A 367 -11.92 -36.17 -40.15
CA LEU A 367 -13.17 -36.63 -40.75
C LEU A 367 -13.64 -35.72 -41.90
N LEU A 368 -13.17 -34.46 -41.91
CA LEU A 368 -13.54 -33.47 -42.93
C LEU A 368 -12.97 -33.78 -44.32
N GLU A 369 -11.97 -34.65 -44.44
CA GLU A 369 -11.43 -35.08 -45.75
C GLU A 369 -12.49 -35.78 -46.62
N THR A 370 -13.49 -36.38 -45.98
CA THR A 370 -14.62 -37.06 -46.65
C THR A 370 -15.89 -36.21 -46.71
N ALA A 371 -15.84 -34.96 -46.22
CA ALA A 371 -16.98 -34.07 -46.22
C ALA A 371 -17.30 -33.57 -47.65
N PRO A 372 -18.57 -33.25 -47.96
CA PRO A 372 -18.92 -32.63 -49.23
C PRO A 372 -18.26 -31.27 -49.38
N SER A 373 -17.96 -30.86 -50.62
CA SER A 373 -17.41 -29.52 -50.89
C SER A 373 -18.35 -28.42 -50.39
N ASN A 374 -17.76 -27.31 -49.94
CA ASN A 374 -18.47 -26.15 -49.41
C ASN A 374 -19.30 -26.46 -48.14
N TYR A 375 -18.80 -27.35 -47.29
CA TYR A 375 -19.46 -27.71 -46.04
C TYR A 375 -19.44 -26.54 -45.03
N GLN A 376 -20.38 -26.54 -44.09
CA GLN A 376 -20.45 -25.53 -43.02
C GLN A 376 -20.57 -26.20 -41.65
N VAL A 377 -19.63 -25.92 -40.76
CA VAL A 377 -19.70 -26.32 -39.36
C VAL A 377 -19.64 -25.11 -38.45
N VAL A 378 -20.55 -25.03 -37.49
CA VAL A 378 -20.51 -24.01 -36.43
C VAL A 378 -20.40 -24.67 -35.06
N LEU A 379 -19.33 -24.37 -34.33
CA LEU A 379 -19.16 -24.80 -32.95
C LEU A 379 -19.31 -23.60 -32.03
N CYS A 380 -20.37 -23.57 -31.22
CA CYS A 380 -20.64 -22.48 -30.32
C CYS A 380 -20.79 -22.96 -28.87
N GLY A 381 -20.21 -22.20 -27.96
CA GLY A 381 -20.28 -22.46 -26.54
C GLY A 381 -20.48 -21.18 -25.75
N ARG A 382 -21.34 -21.25 -24.74
CA ARG A 382 -21.59 -20.18 -23.78
C ARG A 382 -21.21 -20.68 -22.38
N GLU A 383 -20.48 -19.85 -21.65
CA GLU A 383 -20.11 -20.08 -20.25
C GLU A 383 -21.13 -19.40 -19.31
N LYS A 384 -21.21 -19.86 -18.06
CA LYS A 384 -22.13 -19.29 -17.04
C LYS A 384 -21.99 -17.79 -16.81
N ASN A 385 -20.81 -17.22 -17.04
CA ASN A 385 -20.55 -15.78 -16.95
C ASN A 385 -21.03 -14.99 -18.18
N GLN A 386 -21.83 -15.61 -19.06
CA GLN A 386 -22.33 -15.03 -20.31
C GLN A 386 -21.22 -14.66 -21.30
N MET A 387 -20.00 -15.18 -21.13
CA MET A 387 -18.98 -15.12 -22.18
C MET A 387 -19.17 -16.30 -23.13
N GLY A 388 -18.84 -16.11 -24.41
CA GLY A 388 -19.02 -17.13 -25.43
C GLY A 388 -17.81 -17.32 -26.32
N SER A 389 -17.76 -18.49 -26.96
CA SER A 389 -16.78 -18.86 -27.96
C SER A 389 -17.47 -19.41 -29.20
N LEU A 390 -16.92 -19.08 -30.36
CA LEU A 390 -17.46 -19.46 -31.65
C LEU A 390 -16.35 -19.93 -32.58
N LEU A 391 -16.52 -21.10 -33.18
CA LEU A 391 -15.68 -21.60 -34.25
C LEU A 391 -16.55 -21.81 -35.48
N ILE A 392 -16.08 -21.38 -36.64
CA ILE A 392 -16.72 -21.62 -37.93
C ILE A 392 -15.72 -22.35 -38.81
N VAL A 393 -16.11 -23.48 -39.38
CA VAL A 393 -15.23 -24.37 -40.13
C VAL A 393 -15.85 -24.70 -41.49
N SER A 394 -15.05 -24.56 -42.54
CA SER A 394 -15.42 -24.85 -43.94
C SER A 394 -14.15 -25.04 -44.77
N ASP A 395 -14.23 -25.71 -45.91
CA ASP A 395 -13.19 -25.66 -46.95
C ASP A 395 -13.19 -24.34 -47.73
N SER A 396 -14.24 -23.52 -47.63
CA SER A 396 -14.38 -22.23 -48.31
C SER A 396 -14.28 -21.02 -47.37
N GLY A 397 -13.36 -20.10 -47.69
CA GLY A 397 -13.21 -18.84 -46.95
C GLY A 397 -14.39 -17.87 -47.13
N ASP A 398 -15.07 -17.95 -48.27
CA ASP A 398 -16.28 -17.16 -48.55
C ASP A 398 -17.44 -17.64 -47.68
N THR A 399 -17.60 -18.95 -47.53
CA THR A 399 -18.61 -19.57 -46.65
C THR A 399 -18.36 -19.21 -45.19
N ILE A 400 -17.11 -19.27 -44.74
CA ILE A 400 -16.75 -18.82 -43.39
C ILE A 400 -17.13 -17.34 -43.18
N SER A 401 -16.81 -16.49 -44.15
CA SER A 401 -17.07 -15.05 -44.04
C SER A 401 -18.57 -14.73 -44.04
N ALA A 402 -19.37 -15.44 -44.85
CA ALA A 402 -20.82 -15.32 -44.87
C ALA A 402 -21.42 -15.72 -43.52
N VAL A 403 -21.07 -16.90 -43.00
CA VAL A 403 -21.59 -17.40 -41.71
C VAL A 403 -21.17 -16.51 -40.55
N ALA A 404 -19.92 -16.00 -40.56
CA ALA A 404 -19.44 -15.08 -39.54
C ALA A 404 -20.23 -13.77 -39.55
N LYS A 405 -20.57 -13.25 -40.74
CA LYS A 405 -21.38 -12.05 -40.92
C LYS A 405 -22.81 -12.27 -40.41
N ASP A 406 -23.44 -13.40 -40.77
CA ASP A 406 -24.79 -13.74 -40.35
C ASP A 406 -24.87 -13.85 -38.81
N ILE A 407 -23.95 -14.59 -38.20
CA ILE A 407 -23.89 -14.72 -36.73
C ILE A 407 -23.59 -13.36 -36.07
N SER A 408 -22.74 -12.53 -36.65
CA SER A 408 -22.46 -11.18 -36.11
C SER A 408 -23.67 -10.23 -36.21
N GLY A 409 -24.64 -10.52 -37.08
CA GLY A 409 -25.92 -9.82 -37.14
C GLY A 409 -26.88 -10.22 -36.02
N LEU A 410 -26.74 -11.46 -35.51
CA LEU A 410 -27.58 -12.03 -34.44
C LEU A 410 -27.00 -11.80 -33.04
N VAL A 411 -25.67 -11.92 -32.93
CA VAL A 411 -24.92 -11.83 -31.68
C VAL A 411 -23.98 -10.64 -31.74
N LYS A 412 -24.17 -9.68 -30.84
CA LYS A 412 -23.32 -8.49 -30.81
C LYS A 412 -21.95 -8.81 -30.22
N ASN A 413 -20.97 -7.94 -30.49
CA ASN A 413 -19.62 -8.02 -29.92
C ASN A 413 -18.85 -9.32 -30.19
N VAL A 414 -19.22 -10.04 -31.24
CA VAL A 414 -18.42 -11.15 -31.79
C VAL A 414 -17.13 -10.56 -32.35
N LYS A 415 -15.98 -10.92 -31.78
CA LYS A 415 -14.65 -10.53 -32.28
C LYS A 415 -13.83 -11.77 -32.57
N GLY A 416 -13.41 -11.94 -33.81
CA GLY A 416 -12.68 -13.13 -34.24
C GLY A 416 -12.05 -12.98 -35.62
N GLY A 417 -11.28 -14.01 -36.00
CA GLY A 417 -10.55 -14.04 -37.25
C GLY A 417 -10.10 -15.46 -37.62
N GLY A 418 -9.54 -15.60 -38.83
CA GLY A 418 -9.08 -16.88 -39.38
C GLY A 418 -9.87 -17.29 -40.64
N GLY A 419 -9.53 -18.45 -41.20
CA GLY A 419 -10.36 -19.08 -42.25
C GLY A 419 -10.37 -18.43 -43.64
N LYS A 420 -9.52 -17.43 -43.93
CA LYS A 420 -9.57 -16.68 -45.21
C LYS A 420 -9.41 -17.53 -46.49
N LYS A 421 -8.84 -18.74 -46.37
CA LYS A 421 -8.66 -19.70 -47.47
C LYS A 421 -9.33 -21.04 -47.17
N GLY A 422 -10.35 -21.04 -46.30
CA GLY A 422 -10.87 -22.26 -45.67
C GLY A 422 -10.14 -22.62 -44.38
N GLY A 423 -10.55 -23.71 -43.74
CA GLY A 423 -10.11 -24.15 -42.43
C GLY A 423 -11.03 -23.63 -41.32
N LYS A 424 -10.46 -22.94 -40.33
CA LYS A 424 -11.17 -22.48 -39.12
C LYS A 424 -11.09 -20.97 -38.96
N TRP A 425 -12.23 -20.35 -38.66
CA TRP A 425 -12.35 -19.05 -38.03
C TRP A 425 -12.71 -19.21 -36.55
N GLN A 426 -12.15 -18.38 -35.69
CA GLN A 426 -12.39 -18.43 -34.24
C GLN A 426 -12.69 -17.04 -33.71
N GLY A 427 -13.73 -16.94 -32.88
CA GLY A 427 -14.17 -15.70 -32.26
C GLY A 427 -14.57 -15.86 -30.81
N LYS A 428 -14.53 -14.73 -30.10
CA LYS A 428 -14.94 -14.57 -28.72
C LYS A 428 -16.14 -13.62 -28.65
N ILE A 429 -17.06 -13.93 -27.75
CA ILE A 429 -18.24 -13.13 -27.45
C ILE A 429 -18.08 -12.66 -26.00
N THR A 430 -18.07 -11.34 -25.80
CA THR A 430 -17.79 -10.74 -24.49
C THR A 430 -19.02 -10.60 -23.61
N ASN A 431 -20.21 -10.57 -24.20
CA ASN A 431 -21.49 -10.62 -23.53
C ASN A 431 -22.47 -11.35 -24.45
N PHE A 432 -22.97 -12.49 -24.00
CA PHE A 432 -23.80 -13.40 -24.77
C PHE A 432 -25.14 -13.59 -24.05
N SER A 433 -26.05 -12.65 -24.31
CA SER A 433 -27.35 -12.62 -23.65
C SER A 433 -28.23 -13.83 -24.02
N ASP A 434 -29.25 -14.11 -23.22
CA ASP A 434 -30.20 -15.20 -23.48
C ASP A 434 -30.95 -14.99 -24.80
N ALA A 435 -31.32 -13.76 -25.13
CA ALA A 435 -31.97 -13.44 -26.40
C ALA A 435 -31.06 -13.73 -27.60
N GLU A 436 -29.77 -13.35 -27.52
CA GLU A 436 -28.79 -13.63 -28.57
C GLU A 436 -28.50 -15.13 -28.68
N TRP A 437 -28.45 -15.85 -27.56
CA TRP A 437 -28.28 -17.31 -27.56
C TRP A 437 -29.45 -18.01 -28.26
N ILE A 438 -30.69 -17.64 -27.93
CA ILE A 438 -31.90 -18.18 -28.58
C ILE A 438 -31.90 -17.83 -30.08
N ALA A 439 -31.55 -16.59 -30.45
CA ALA A 439 -31.48 -16.18 -31.84
C ALA A 439 -30.43 -16.98 -32.64
N LEU A 440 -29.24 -17.23 -32.05
CA LEU A 440 -28.22 -18.07 -32.67
C LEU A 440 -28.72 -19.51 -32.84
N LEU A 441 -29.34 -20.10 -31.81
CA LEU A 441 -29.88 -21.46 -31.91
C LEU A 441 -30.91 -21.59 -33.03
N GLY A 442 -31.84 -20.62 -33.13
CA GLY A 442 -32.82 -20.58 -34.22
C GLY A 442 -32.17 -20.52 -35.61
N TYR A 443 -31.11 -19.74 -35.76
CA TYR A 443 -30.32 -19.70 -37.02
C TYR A 443 -29.67 -21.06 -37.33
N LEU A 444 -29.04 -21.70 -36.34
CA LEU A 444 -28.35 -22.98 -36.52
C LEU A 444 -29.30 -24.14 -36.85
N GLU A 445 -30.48 -24.17 -36.23
CA GLU A 445 -31.52 -25.16 -36.52
C GLU A 445 -32.07 -24.99 -37.94
N GLN A 446 -32.39 -23.76 -38.36
CA GLN A 446 -32.90 -23.48 -39.71
C GLN A 446 -31.89 -23.80 -40.81
N THR A 447 -30.58 -23.74 -40.51
CA THR A 447 -29.54 -24.05 -41.50
C THR A 447 -29.24 -25.53 -41.63
N THR A 448 -29.76 -26.42 -40.77
CA THR A 448 -29.41 -27.86 -40.79
C THR A 448 -30.56 -28.81 -41.14
N VAL A 449 -31.79 -28.31 -41.31
CA VAL A 449 -32.97 -29.07 -41.78
C VAL A 449 -32.99 -29.21 -43.29
#